data_AF-A0A137ZZU7-F1
#
_entry.id   AF-A0A137ZZU7-F1
#
_cell.length_a   1.000
_cell.length_b   1.000
_cell.length_c   1.000
_cell.angle_alpha   90.00
_cell.angle_beta   90.00
_cell.angle_gamma   90.00
#
_symmetry.space_group_name_H-M   'P 1'
#
loop_
_entity.id
_entity.type
_entity.pdbx_description
1 polymer ?
#
loop_
_entity_poly.entity_id
_entity_poly.type
_entity_poly.pdbx_seq_one_letter_code
_entity_poly.pdbx_strand_id
1 'polypeptide(L)' 'MRTFIKTAMISTVAGAALILAAAPANAGPSDDYDYATGAVGESCAAQSLGKLALDRYSGIVLTCTDAGTWQIPKAS' A
#
# COMPACT_ATOMS: atom_id res chain seq x y z
N MET A 1 -45.68 -36.46 -11.56
CA MET A 1 -44.56 -36.13 -10.65
C MET A 1 -44.01 -34.77 -11.03
N ARG A 2 -44.05 -33.77 -10.15
CA ARG A 2 -43.16 -32.61 -10.23
C ARG A 2 -42.69 -32.28 -8.82
N THR A 3 -41.49 -32.77 -8.57
CA THR A 3 -40.74 -32.78 -7.32
C THR A 3 -40.34 -31.36 -6.93
N PHE A 4 -40.66 -30.96 -5.70
CA PHE A 4 -40.04 -29.82 -5.04
C PHE A 4 -38.57 -30.17 -4.76
N ILE A 5 -37.64 -29.58 -5.51
CA ILE A 5 -36.21 -29.67 -5.20
C ILE A 5 -35.73 -28.29 -4.79
N LYS A 6 -35.59 -28.19 -3.46
CA LYS A 6 -34.80 -27.24 -2.69
C LYS A 6 -33.40 -27.14 -3.29
N THR A 7 -33.06 -26.03 -3.92
CA THR A 7 -31.67 -25.70 -4.27
C THR A 7 -31.27 -24.44 -3.51
N ALA A 8 -31.07 -24.62 -2.21
CA ALA A 8 -30.14 -23.80 -1.44
C ALA A 8 -28.75 -24.44 -1.59
N MET A 9 -27.69 -23.61 -1.53
CA MET A 9 -26.28 -23.91 -1.86
C MET A 9 -26.05 -23.82 -3.37
N ILE A 10 -25.39 -22.79 -3.89
CA ILE A 10 -23.95 -22.52 -3.72
C ILE A 10 -23.72 -21.00 -3.61
N SER A 11 -23.65 -20.46 -2.39
CA SER A 11 -23.21 -19.07 -2.13
C SER A 11 -21.73 -19.01 -1.70
N THR A 12 -21.00 -20.12 -1.78
CA THR A 12 -19.73 -20.30 -1.07
C THR A 12 -18.48 -20.10 -1.92
N VAL A 13 -18.60 -19.84 -3.23
CA VAL A 13 -17.42 -19.66 -4.12
C VAL A 13 -17.08 -18.18 -4.37
N ALA A 14 -17.79 -17.24 -3.77
CA ALA A 14 -17.42 -15.82 -3.84
C ALA A 14 -16.50 -15.35 -2.71
N GLY A 15 -16.34 -16.14 -1.64
CA GLY A 15 -15.58 -15.74 -0.44
C GLY A 15 -14.05 -15.93 -0.55
N ALA A 16 -13.60 -16.90 -1.34
CA ALA A 16 -12.17 -17.24 -1.40
C ALA A 16 -11.35 -16.26 -2.27
N ALA A 17 -11.98 -15.55 -3.20
CA ALA A 17 -11.29 -14.62 -4.09
C ALA A 17 -10.88 -13.30 -3.38
N LEU A 18 -11.59 -12.88 -2.33
CA LEU A 18 -11.24 -11.66 -1.61
C LEU A 18 -10.10 -11.84 -0.59
N ILE A 19 -9.83 -13.06 -0.12
CA ILE A 19 -8.84 -13.29 0.94
C ILE A 19 -7.40 -13.34 0.40
N LEU A 20 -7.22 -13.68 -0.89
CA LEU A 20 -5.88 -13.68 -1.51
C LEU A 20 -5.36 -12.27 -1.86
N ALA A 21 -6.22 -11.25 -1.85
CA ALA A 21 -5.86 -9.87 -2.19
C ALA A 21 -5.56 -9.00 -0.96
N ALA A 22 -5.52 -9.59 0.24
CA ALA A 22 -5.18 -8.89 1.48
C ALA A 22 -3.68 -9.00 1.83
N ALA A 23 -2.81 -9.26 0.84
CA ALA A 23 -1.46 -8.76 0.96
C ALA A 23 -1.59 -7.24 1.08
N PRO A 24 -0.95 -6.57 2.07
CA PRO A 24 -0.95 -5.12 2.08
C PRO A 24 -0.51 -4.70 0.68
N ALA A 25 -1.39 -3.98 -0.02
CA ALA A 25 -1.07 -3.39 -1.29
C ALA A 25 -0.07 -2.28 -0.98
N ASN A 26 1.16 -2.69 -0.69
CA ASN A 26 2.35 -1.90 -0.82
C ASN A 26 2.38 -1.55 -2.31
N ALA A 27 1.69 -0.47 -2.65
CA ALA A 27 1.90 0.26 -3.87
C ALA A 27 3.33 0.78 -3.79
N GLY A 28 4.29 -0.11 -4.04
CA GLY A 28 5.63 0.31 -4.41
C GLY A 28 5.43 1.23 -5.60
N PRO A 29 6.05 2.43 -5.60
CA PRO A 29 5.86 3.38 -6.67
C PRO A 29 6.07 2.65 -8.00
N SER A 30 5.00 2.57 -8.79
CA SER A 30 5.11 2.15 -10.18
C SER A 30 6.01 3.19 -10.85
N ASP A 31 6.89 2.76 -11.75
CA ASP A 31 7.93 3.56 -12.45
C ASP A 31 7.45 4.91 -13.00
N ASP A 32 6.12 5.10 -13.13
CA ASP A 32 5.44 6.32 -13.55
C ASP A 32 5.43 7.46 -12.51
N TYR A 33 5.65 7.16 -11.22
CA TYR A 33 5.67 8.17 -10.17
C TYR A 33 7.09 8.44 -9.66
N ASP A 34 7.49 9.72 -9.65
CA ASP A 34 8.80 10.22 -9.18
C ASP A 34 8.99 10.13 -7.64
N TYR A 35 8.26 9.23 -6.96
CA TYR A 35 8.43 8.94 -5.54
C TYR A 35 9.55 7.93 -5.33
N ALA A 36 10.47 8.24 -4.42
CA ALA A 36 11.39 7.23 -3.92
C ALA A 36 10.66 6.21 -3.02
N THR A 37 11.32 5.11 -2.68
CA THR A 37 10.83 4.17 -1.65
C THR A 37 11.70 4.30 -0.41
N GLY A 38 11.09 4.47 0.75
CA GLY A 38 11.80 4.73 2.02
C GLY A 38 11.08 4.14 3.22
N ALA A 39 11.63 4.37 4.40
CA ALA A 39 10.94 4.15 5.66
C ALA A 39 11.28 5.30 6.63
N VAL A 40 10.34 5.66 7.51
CA VAL A 40 10.54 6.74 8.48
C VAL A 40 11.85 6.54 9.26
N GLY A 41 12.70 7.56 9.31
CA GLY A 41 13.99 7.54 10.01
C GLY A 41 15.14 6.90 9.22
N GLU A 42 14.89 6.26 8.08
CA GLU A 42 15.98 5.82 7.19
C GLU A 42 16.64 7.00 6.49
N SER A 43 17.91 6.80 6.11
CA SER A 43 18.69 7.80 5.40
C SER A 43 18.10 8.10 4.02
N CYS A 44 18.00 9.39 3.71
CA CYS A 44 17.65 9.91 2.39
C CYS A 44 18.79 10.73 1.76
N ALA A 45 20.03 10.59 2.25
CA ALA A 45 21.18 11.42 1.84
C ALA A 45 21.52 11.37 0.34
N ALA A 46 21.10 10.31 -0.37
CA ALA A 46 21.26 10.21 -1.83
C ALA A 46 20.17 10.97 -2.61
N GLN A 47 19.19 11.57 -1.92
CA GLN A 47 18.06 12.28 -2.49
C GLN A 47 18.17 13.79 -2.22
N SER A 48 17.50 14.58 -3.05
CA SER A 48 17.37 16.02 -2.81
C SER A 48 16.48 16.31 -1.61
N LEU A 49 16.77 17.38 -0.87
CA LEU A 49 15.89 17.87 0.19
C LEU A 49 14.50 18.16 -0.38
N GLY A 50 13.45 17.74 0.34
CA GLY A 50 12.07 17.85 -0.14
C GLY A 50 11.65 16.79 -1.16
N LYS A 51 12.54 15.87 -1.58
CA LYS A 51 12.14 14.69 -2.36
C LYS A 51 11.09 13.92 -1.58
N LEU A 52 10.10 13.39 -2.29
CA LEU A 52 9.03 12.61 -1.70
C LEU A 52 9.33 11.11 -1.85
N ALA A 53 8.91 10.34 -0.86
CA ALA A 53 8.94 8.88 -0.90
C ALA A 53 7.63 8.28 -0.39
N LEU A 54 7.36 7.05 -0.80
CA LEU A 54 6.35 6.20 -0.18
C LEU A 54 7.00 5.34 0.89
N ASP A 55 6.40 5.35 2.09
CA ASP A 55 6.79 4.47 3.18
C ASP A 55 6.47 3.01 2.82
N ARG A 56 7.48 2.14 2.87
CA ARG A 56 7.35 0.74 2.48
C ARG A 56 6.53 -0.12 3.45
N TYR A 57 6.05 0.41 4.58
CA TYR A 57 5.29 -0.38 5.55
C TYR A 57 3.86 0.09 5.71
N SER A 58 3.64 1.39 5.60
CA SER A 58 2.37 2.06 5.84
C SER A 58 1.78 2.71 4.59
N GLY A 59 2.54 2.83 3.50
CA GLY A 59 2.07 3.46 2.26
C GLY A 59 1.79 4.96 2.39
N ILE A 60 2.27 5.61 3.46
CA ILE A 60 2.16 7.06 3.65
C ILE A 60 3.27 7.79 2.89
N VAL A 61 3.03 9.06 2.58
CA VAL A 61 4.06 9.92 1.96
C VAL A 61 5.04 10.40 3.01
N LEU A 62 6.32 10.27 2.69
CA LEU A 62 7.48 10.76 3.43
C LEU A 62 8.16 11.87 2.64
N THR A 63 8.88 12.74 3.32
CA THR A 63 9.73 13.77 2.73
C THR A 63 11.14 13.65 3.27
N CYS A 64 12.15 13.86 2.41
CA CYS A 64 13.53 13.98 2.85
C CYS A 64 13.74 15.35 3.49
N THR A 65 14.17 15.38 4.76
CA THR A 65 14.38 16.63 5.52
C THR A 65 15.87 16.95 5.66
N ASP A 66 16.18 18.14 6.18
CA ASP A 66 17.57 18.58 6.48
C ASP A 66 18.31 17.66 7.45
N ALA A 67 17.58 16.81 8.19
CA ALA A 67 18.16 15.76 9.01
C ALA A 67 18.77 14.60 8.19
N GLY A 68 18.66 14.64 6.85
CA GLY A 68 19.13 13.58 5.96
C GLY A 68 18.36 12.27 6.11
N THR A 69 17.13 12.34 6.65
CA THR A 69 16.27 11.18 6.89
C THR A 69 14.86 11.39 6.36
N TRP A 70 14.19 10.28 6.05
CA TRP A 70 12.78 10.30 5.67
C TRP A 70 11.89 10.59 6.88
N GLN A 71 11.01 11.59 6.76
CA GLN A 71 10.08 11.96 7.82
C GLN A 71 8.67 12.18 7.27
N ILE A 72 7.67 11.99 8.12
CA ILE A 72 6.28 12.30 7.77
C ILE A 72 6.14 13.83 7.69
N PRO A 73 5.63 14.39 6.59
CA PRO A 73 5.39 15.83 6.47
C PRO A 73 4.46 16.30 7.59
N LYS A 74 4.86 17.33 8.35
CA LYS A 74 3.96 18.00 9.29
C LYS A 74 3.14 19.05 8.53
N ALA A 75 1.82 18.98 8.66
CA ALA A 75 0.96 20.09 8.28
C ALA A 75 1.31 21.31 9.16
N SER A 76 1.57 22.44 8.53
CA SER A 76 1.84 23.72 9.19
C SER A 76 0.55 24.45 9.54
#